data_AF-A0A967HRN3-F1
#
_entry.id   AF-A0A967HRN3-F1
#
_cell.length_a   1.000
_cell.length_b   1.000
_cell.length_c   1.000
_cell.angle_alpha   90.00
_cell.angle_beta   90.00
_cell.angle_gamma   90.00
#
_symmetry.space_group_name_H-M   'P 1'
#
loop_
_entity.id
_entity.type
_entity.pdbx_description
1 polymer ?
#
loop_
_entity_poly.entity_id
_entity_poly.type
_entity_poly.pdbx_seq_one_letter_code
_entity_poly.pdbx_strand_id
1 'polypeptide(L)'
;GRLGEPERALRQYRDVIAHWRRLGSHTHQLTTLRNLVVLLAQLGADEPAAVLHGAVTVDVTPSFGLEARRLEAAWGSIEERLGPEQAAAAARRGRRLTASQMGEVALRHVDALLAAG
;
A
#
# COMPACT_ATOMS: atom_id res chain seq x y z
N GLY A 1 -0.19 -0.32 -24.49
CA GLY A 1 -1.23 -1.25 -24.00
C GLY A 1 -1.40 -1.05 -22.51
N ARG A 2 -2.64 -1.07 -22.00
CA ARG A 2 -2.97 -0.74 -20.60
C ARG A 2 -2.31 -1.64 -19.53
N LEU A 3 -1.77 -2.81 -19.89
CA LEU A 3 -1.02 -3.69 -18.98
C LEU A 3 0.40 -3.17 -18.65
N GLY A 4 1.05 -2.43 -19.55
CA GLY A 4 2.44 -1.98 -19.33
C GLY A 4 2.59 -0.84 -18.33
N GLU A 5 1.54 -0.03 -18.15
CA GLU A 5 1.55 1.13 -17.23
C GLU A 5 1.48 0.70 -15.75
N PRO A 6 0.59 -0.23 -15.34
CA PRO A 6 0.60 -0.83 -14.00
C PRO A 6 1.93 -1.43 -13.58
N GLU A 7 2.54 -2.27 -14.42
CA GLU A 7 3.82 -2.90 -14.09
C GLU A 7 4.95 -1.89 -13.98
N ARG A 8 4.96 -0.88 -14.85
CA ARG A 8 5.93 0.21 -14.77
C ARG A 8 5.78 0.97 -13.46
N ALA A 9 4.55 1.28 -13.06
CA ALA A 9 4.29 1.93 -11.77
C ALA A 9 4.75 1.05 -10.60
N LEU A 10 4.44 -0.25 -10.62
CA LEU A 10 4.90 -1.20 -9.61
C LEU A 10 6.43 -1.26 -9.51
N ARG A 11 7.15 -1.33 -10.63
CA ARG A 11 8.63 -1.27 -10.65
C ARG A 11 9.16 0.04 -10.04
N GLN A 12 8.55 1.17 -10.37
CA GLN A 12 8.93 2.47 -9.79
C GLN A 12 8.71 2.51 -8.26
N TYR A 13 7.56 2.03 -7.78
CA TYR A 13 7.31 1.93 -6.33
C TYR A 13 8.30 1.00 -5.64
N ARG A 14 8.63 -0.14 -6.25
CA ARG A 14 9.64 -1.07 -5.74
C ARG A 14 10.96 -0.37 -5.49
N ASP A 15 11.47 0.37 -6.48
CA ASP A 15 12.76 1.05 -6.41
C ASP A 15 12.76 2.17 -5.36
N VAL A 16 11.70 2.97 -5.32
CA VAL A 16 11.54 4.07 -4.35
C VAL A 16 11.43 3.54 -2.92
N ILE A 17 10.66 2.47 -2.69
CA ILE A 17 10.54 1.85 -1.36
C ILE A 17 11.90 1.29 -0.92
N ALA A 18 12.60 0.55 -1.81
CA ALA A 18 13.91 0.02 -1.51
C ALA A 18 14.92 1.14 -1.19
N HIS A 19 14.83 2.28 -1.89
CA HIS A 19 15.66 3.45 -1.64
C HIS A 19 15.41 4.06 -0.25
N TRP A 20 14.16 4.38 0.11
CA TRP A 20 13.85 5.00 1.39
C TRP A 20 14.18 4.11 2.58
N ARG A 21 14.04 2.79 2.41
CA ARG A 21 14.47 1.82 3.41
C ARG A 21 15.97 1.85 3.68
N ARG A 22 16.80 1.92 2.62
CA ARG A 22 18.26 2.03 2.78
C ARG A 22 18.67 3.31 3.48
N LEU A 23 17.92 4.40 3.28
CA LEU A 23 18.18 5.68 3.91
C LEU A 23 17.54 5.84 5.31
N GLY A 24 16.75 4.88 5.78
CA GLY A 24 16.00 4.99 7.04
C GLY A 24 14.95 6.12 7.05
N SER A 25 14.49 6.58 5.89
CA SER A 25 13.59 7.72 5.80
C SER A 25 12.12 7.32 6.01
N HIS A 26 11.69 7.27 7.26
CA HIS A 26 10.33 6.83 7.64
C HIS A 26 9.22 7.71 7.04
N THR A 27 9.39 9.03 6.99
CA THR A 27 8.37 9.95 6.46
C THR A 27 8.12 9.75 4.96
N HIS A 28 9.19 9.76 4.14
CA HIS A 28 9.05 9.55 2.70
C HIS A 28 8.57 8.13 2.38
N GLN A 29 8.99 7.15 3.18
CA GLN A 29 8.49 5.80 3.07
C GLN A 29 6.98 5.75 3.32
N LEU A 30 6.48 6.41 4.37
CA LEU A 30 5.05 6.41 4.69
C LEU A 30 4.20 7.04 3.58
N THR A 31 4.61 8.20 3.04
CA THR A 31 3.92 8.83 1.90
C THR A 31 3.93 7.92 0.68
N THR A 32 5.07 7.27 0.39
CA THR A 32 5.17 6.32 -0.73
C THR A 32 4.21 5.15 -0.54
N LEU A 33 4.13 4.58 0.66
CA LEU A 33 3.26 3.45 0.96
C LEU A 33 1.77 3.80 0.90
N ARG A 34 1.38 5.02 1.31
CA ARG A 34 -0.01 5.50 1.15
C ARG A 34 -0.43 5.58 -0.32
N ASN A 35 0.44 6.08 -1.18
CA ASN A 35 0.18 6.10 -2.62
C ASN A 35 0.15 4.69 -3.22
N LEU A 36 0.99 3.78 -2.71
CA LEU A 36 0.97 2.38 -3.11
C LEU A 36 -0.37 1.70 -2.74
N VAL A 37 -0.96 1.98 -1.58
CA VAL A 37 -2.30 1.45 -1.22
C VAL A 37 -3.33 1.80 -2.29
N VAL A 38 -3.34 3.06 -2.74
CA VAL A 38 -4.27 3.53 -3.78
C VAL A 38 -4.04 2.78 -5.09
N LEU A 39 -2.78 2.62 -5.51
CA LEU A 39 -2.46 1.85 -6.72
C LEU A 39 -2.92 0.40 -6.61
N LEU A 40 -2.62 -0.28 -5.50
CA LEU A 40 -3.00 -1.68 -5.30
C LEU A 40 -4.52 -1.86 -5.34
N ALA A 41 -5.28 -0.95 -4.73
CA ALA A 41 -6.74 -0.95 -4.80
C ALA A 41 -7.25 -0.73 -6.25
N GLN A 42 -6.59 0.10 -7.05
CA GLN A 42 -6.94 0.29 -8.47
C GLN A 42 -6.65 -0.96 -9.31
N LEU A 43 -5.65 -1.75 -8.92
CA LEU A 43 -5.29 -3.02 -9.58
C LEU A 43 -6.13 -4.21 -9.09
N GLY A 44 -7.05 -4.02 -8.13
CA GLY A 44 -7.83 -5.10 -7.52
C GLY A 44 -7.01 -6.01 -6.59
N ALA A 45 -5.79 -5.60 -6.21
CA ALA A 45 -4.97 -6.30 -5.24
C ALA A 45 -5.42 -5.97 -3.80
N ASP A 46 -6.68 -6.29 -3.49
CA ASP A 46 -7.40 -5.75 -2.34
C ASP A 46 -6.86 -6.24 -0.99
N GLU A 47 -6.49 -7.51 -0.86
CA GLU A 47 -5.91 -8.02 0.39
C GLU A 47 -4.53 -7.40 0.71
N PRO A 48 -3.57 -7.36 -0.24
CA PRO A 48 -2.34 -6.58 -0.08
C PRO A 48 -2.58 -5.11 0.24
N ALA A 49 -3.54 -4.48 -0.45
CA ALA A 49 -3.90 -3.08 -0.23
C ALA A 49 -4.45 -2.86 1.20
N ALA A 50 -5.27 -3.77 1.70
CA ALA A 50 -5.83 -3.72 3.05
C ALA A 50 -4.75 -3.87 4.13
N VAL A 51 -3.78 -4.79 3.94
CA VAL A 51 -2.63 -4.93 4.84
C VAL A 51 -1.84 -3.63 4.89
N LEU A 52 -1.48 -3.06 3.73
CA LEU A 52 -0.73 -1.81 3.70
C LEU A 52 -1.54 -0.62 4.24
N HIS A 53 -2.86 -0.57 4.00
CA HIS A 53 -3.72 0.47 4.54
C HIS A 53 -3.68 0.48 6.07
N GLY A 54 -3.83 -0.69 6.72
CA GLY A 54 -3.69 -0.81 8.16
C GLY A 54 -2.30 -0.38 8.65
N ALA A 55 -1.24 -0.69 7.90
CA ALA A 55 0.11 -0.32 8.26
C ALA A 55 0.33 1.21 8.27
N VAL A 56 -0.19 1.92 7.27
CA VAL A 56 0.06 3.37 7.08
C VAL A 56 -0.91 4.30 7.81
N THR A 57 -1.89 3.73 8.53
CA THR A 57 -2.93 4.45 9.28
C THR A 57 -2.78 4.33 10.80
N VAL A 58 -1.83 3.52 11.28
CA VAL A 58 -1.52 3.45 12.71
C VAL A 58 -0.64 4.61 13.10
N ASP A 59 -1.14 5.41 14.05
CA ASP A 59 -0.35 6.33 14.88
C ASP A 59 0.44 7.39 14.07
N VAL A 60 -0.28 8.13 13.22
CA VAL A 60 0.31 9.19 12.40
C VAL A 60 -0.44 10.51 12.48
N THR A 61 0.30 11.61 12.32
CA THR A 61 -0.20 12.90 11.83
C THR A 61 -1.17 12.64 10.67
N PRO A 62 -2.43 13.09 10.78
CA PRO A 62 -3.43 12.83 9.76
C PRO A 62 -2.89 13.23 8.39
N SER A 63 -3.09 12.38 7.39
CA SER A 63 -3.04 12.85 6.01
C SER A 63 -4.18 13.85 5.86
N PHE A 64 -3.93 15.00 5.25
CA PHE A 64 -4.94 16.04 5.06
C PHE A 64 -5.19 16.27 3.57
N GLY A 65 -6.40 16.72 3.24
CA GLY A 65 -6.75 17.10 1.88
C GLY A 65 -6.86 15.92 0.92
N LEU A 66 -6.27 16.05 -0.27
CA LEU A 66 -6.52 15.14 -1.39
C LEU A 66 -5.97 13.71 -1.16
N GLU A 67 -4.85 13.57 -0.47
CA GLU A 67 -4.26 12.26 -0.18
C GLU A 67 -5.17 11.44 0.75
N ALA A 68 -5.71 12.05 1.80
CA ALA A 68 -6.63 11.41 2.74
C ALA A 68 -7.89 10.89 2.03
N ARG A 69 -8.51 11.73 1.19
CA ARG A 69 -9.70 11.35 0.40
C ARG A 69 -9.43 10.19 -0.55
N ARG A 70 -8.25 10.16 -1.17
CA ARG A 70 -7.85 9.04 -2.05
C ARG A 70 -7.67 7.76 -1.26
N LEU A 71 -7.08 7.84 -0.07
CA LEU A 71 -6.87 6.67 0.79
C LEU A 71 -8.21 6.13 1.33
N GLU A 72 -9.13 7.02 1.70
CA GLU A 72 -10.49 6.67 2.13
C GLU A 72 -11.29 6.04 0.99
N ALA A 73 -11.26 6.63 -0.22
CA ALA A 73 -11.92 6.04 -1.39
C ALA A 73 -11.35 4.67 -1.77
N ALA A 74 -10.02 4.51 -1.66
CA ALA A 74 -9.36 3.22 -1.87
C ALA A 74 -9.82 2.19 -0.82
N TRP A 75 -9.92 2.60 0.45
CA TRP A 75 -10.44 1.73 1.51
C TRP A 75 -11.89 1.29 1.26
N GLY A 76 -12.78 2.21 0.88
CA GLY A 76 -14.17 1.86 0.54
C GLY A 76 -14.25 0.87 -0.63
N SER A 77 -13.41 1.05 -1.65
CA SER A 77 -13.31 0.11 -2.78
C SER A 77 -12.81 -1.28 -2.36
N ILE A 78 -11.85 -1.34 -1.43
CA ILE A 78 -11.34 -2.60 -0.86
C ILE A 78 -12.43 -3.30 -0.07
N GLU A 79 -13.16 -2.58 0.80
CA GLU A 79 -14.24 -3.14 1.60
C GLU A 79 -15.38 -3.68 0.72
N GLU A 80 -15.73 -2.97 -0.35
CA GLU A 80 -16.76 -3.39 -1.30
C GLU A 80 -16.39 -4.72 -2.00
N ARG A 81 -15.14 -4.87 -2.45
CA ARG A 81 -14.71 -6.05 -3.23
C ARG A 81 -14.24 -7.23 -2.38
N LEU A 82 -13.46 -6.98 -1.35
CA LEU A 82 -12.91 -8.02 -0.47
C LEU A 82 -13.91 -8.43 0.63
N GLY A 83 -14.88 -7.57 0.92
CA GLY A 83 -15.80 -7.71 2.04
C GLY A 83 -15.22 -7.11 3.33
N PRO A 84 -16.07 -6.48 4.17
CA PRO A 84 -15.62 -5.67 5.30
C PRO A 84 -14.88 -6.47 6.37
N GLU A 85 -15.31 -7.71 6.66
CA GLU A 85 -14.66 -8.54 7.67
C GLU A 85 -13.23 -8.95 7.27
N GLN A 86 -13.07 -9.35 6.00
CA GLN A 86 -11.78 -9.76 5.44
C GLN A 86 -10.83 -8.56 5.31
N ALA A 87 -11.35 -7.43 4.82
CA ALA A 87 -10.61 -6.17 4.78
C ALA A 87 -10.13 -5.76 6.18
N ALA A 88 -11.03 -5.75 7.18
CA ALA A 88 -10.68 -5.40 8.55
C ALA A 88 -9.66 -6.37 9.17
N ALA A 89 -9.74 -7.67 8.86
CA ALA A 89 -8.76 -8.67 9.30
C ALA A 89 -7.38 -8.41 8.68
N ALA A 90 -7.32 -8.12 7.38
CA ALA A 90 -6.09 -7.77 6.69
C ALA A 90 -5.47 -6.48 7.23
N ALA A 91 -6.27 -5.43 7.42
CA ALA A 91 -5.83 -4.18 8.03
C ALA A 91 -5.30 -4.41 9.45
N ARG A 92 -5.96 -5.23 10.28
CA ARG A 92 -5.46 -5.62 11.61
C ARG A 92 -4.07 -6.27 11.56
N ARG A 93 -3.75 -7.06 10.53
CA ARG A 93 -2.40 -7.61 10.35
C ARG A 93 -1.41 -6.51 10.03
N GLY A 94 -1.78 -5.60 9.13
CA GLY A 94 -1.00 -4.41 8.79
C GLY A 94 -0.65 -3.52 9.99
N ARG A 95 -1.62 -3.29 10.88
CA ARG A 95 -1.45 -2.47 12.08
C ARG A 95 -0.38 -2.97 13.05
N ARG A 96 0.03 -4.24 12.94
CA ARG A 96 1.05 -4.85 13.80
C ARG A 96 2.46 -4.71 13.23
N LEU A 97 2.61 -4.14 12.04
CA LEU A 97 3.90 -3.97 11.38
C LEU A 97 4.65 -2.77 11.95
N THR A 98 5.92 -2.98 12.28
CA THR A 98 6.86 -1.90 12.56
C THR A 98 7.23 -1.16 11.28
N ALA A 99 7.80 0.06 11.40
CA ALA A 99 8.22 0.86 10.25
C ALA A 99 9.16 0.11 9.28
N SER A 100 10.08 -0.72 9.81
CA SER A 100 10.95 -1.56 8.97
C SER A 100 10.15 -2.63 8.22
N GLN A 101 9.25 -3.32 8.92
CA GLN A 101 8.44 -4.40 8.36
C GLN A 101 7.45 -3.91 7.30
N MET A 102 6.91 -2.70 7.44
CA MET A 102 5.99 -2.11 6.45
C MET A 102 6.63 -2.08 5.06
N GLY A 103 7.89 -1.65 4.97
CA GLY A 103 8.64 -1.64 3.72
C GLY A 103 8.94 -3.03 3.16
N GLU A 104 9.12 -4.04 4.01
CA GLU A 104 9.35 -5.43 3.59
C GLU A 104 8.11 -6.06 3.00
N VAL A 105 7.00 -5.89 3.71
CA VAL A 105 5.69 -6.38 3.28
C VAL A 105 5.31 -5.74 1.94
N ALA A 106 5.51 -4.42 1.80
CA ALA A 106 5.22 -3.73 0.55
C ALA A 106 6.05 -4.25 -0.63
N LEU A 107 7.37 -4.43 -0.46
CA LEU A 107 8.22 -4.99 -1.52
C LEU A 107 7.80 -6.41 -1.90
N ARG A 108 7.49 -7.27 -0.92
CA ARG A 108 7.02 -8.64 -1.20
C ARG A 108 5.73 -8.66 -2.03
N HIS A 109 4.77 -7.79 -1.72
CA HIS A 109 3.53 -7.70 -2.49
C HIS A 109 3.75 -7.17 -3.90
N VAL A 110 4.60 -6.15 -4.06
CA VAL A 110 4.95 -5.62 -5.38
C VAL A 110 5.68 -6.67 -6.22
N ASP A 111 6.64 -7.39 -5.64
CA ASP A 111 7.40 -8.44 -6.32
C ASP A 111 6.49 -9.60 -6.74
N ALA A 112 5.53 -10.00 -5.89
CA ALA A 112 4.56 -11.03 -6.23
C ALA A 112 3.65 -10.63 -7.40
N LEU A 113 3.21 -9.36 -7.45
CA LEU A 113 2.38 -8.85 -8.55
C LEU A 113 3.17 -8.74 -9.85
N LEU A 114 4.43 -8.32 -9.79
CA LEU A 114 5.32 -8.25 -10.95
C LEU A 114 5.69 -9.63 -11.51
N ALA A 115 5.69 -10.67 -10.67
CA ALA A 115 5.95 -12.05 -11.10
C ALA A 115 4.70 -12.74 -11.69
N ALA A 116 3.50 -12.20 -11.46
CA ALA A 116 2.23 -12.77 -11.90
C ALA A 116 1.70 -12.17 -13.21
N GLY A 117 2.29 -11.07 -13.70
CA GLY A 117 2.00 -10.44 -14.99
C GLY A 117 3.02 -10.82 -16.04
#